data_AF-A0A4S3JNP3-F1
#
_entry.id   AF-A0A4S3JNP3-F1
#
_cell.length_a   1.000
_cell.length_b   1.000
_cell.length_c   1.000
_cell.angle_alpha   90.00
_cell.angle_beta   90.00
_cell.angle_gamma   90.00
#
_symmetry.space_group_name_H-M   'P 1'
#
loop_
_entity.id
_entity.type
_entity.pdbx_description
1 polymer ?
#
loop_
_entity_poly.entity_id
_entity_poly.type
_entity_poly.pdbx_seq_one_letter_code
_entity_poly.pdbx_strand_id
1 'polypeptide(L)'
;MEELSDLITSLGPAVEDAEEESFLLFSQDIPSANLGFVDSRATSVEITIRGQDYTIYQSPSLLSSSRAGGTTGAVLWKITPLFAEWISSQSSSPLWKHSLLSSSSTVVELGCGISGLIALALAPTVQYYIATDQEYVQRLFRENIDSNVSSTPRNQPSSSQSKGRKRGGLPDQKSKRKEKLPNKPRHNITFTSLDWELDIPSSLKHSLHTETPVPREVKNSSNKKNDNDNNEDEDKGFDLLLSCDCIYNEALVAPFVRTCADICRLRPVFNSTRNATQSARSPTICLIAQQQRSPDVFEAWLQETMRFFHVWRVSDEMLGDQLKLGTGYLVHLLLLREGA
;
A
#
# COMPACT_ATOMS: atom_id res chain seq x y z
N MET A 1 -2.95 -5.67 -19.96
CA MET A 1 -3.05 -7.14 -19.81
C MET A 1 -1.77 -7.80 -20.26
N GLU A 2 -1.21 -7.37 -21.39
CA GLU A 2 0.14 -7.74 -21.85
C GLU A 2 1.19 -7.49 -20.76
N GLU A 3 1.14 -6.33 -20.11
CA GLU A 3 2.11 -5.96 -19.09
C GLU A 3 2.07 -6.86 -17.85
N LEU A 4 0.88 -7.34 -17.48
CA LEU A 4 0.69 -8.28 -16.38
C LEU A 4 1.16 -9.68 -16.76
N SER A 5 0.93 -10.11 -18.01
CA SER A 5 1.45 -11.38 -18.53
C SER A 5 2.98 -11.38 -18.59
N ASP A 6 3.59 -10.25 -18.97
CA ASP A 6 5.05 -10.09 -18.95
C ASP A 6 5.60 -10.19 -17.54
N LEU A 7 4.94 -9.54 -16.58
CA LEU A 7 5.29 -9.65 -15.16
C LEU A 7 5.22 -11.11 -14.70
N ILE A 8 4.10 -11.82 -14.94
CA ILE A 8 3.93 -13.22 -14.55
C ILE A 8 5.02 -14.09 -15.15
N THR A 9 5.35 -13.88 -16.42
CA THR A 9 6.44 -14.61 -17.10
C THR A 9 7.78 -14.37 -16.41
N SER A 10 8.04 -13.13 -15.99
CA SER A 10 9.28 -12.77 -15.29
C SER A 10 9.36 -13.29 -13.85
N LEU A 11 8.22 -13.55 -13.19
CA LEU A 11 8.17 -14.14 -11.85
C LEU A 11 8.54 -15.64 -11.85
N GLY A 12 8.37 -16.31 -12.98
CA GLY A 12 8.60 -17.75 -13.11
C GLY A 12 7.37 -18.61 -12.78
N PRO A 13 7.56 -19.88 -12.41
CA PRO A 13 6.44 -20.79 -12.16
C PRO A 13 5.62 -20.33 -10.95
N ALA A 14 4.31 -20.56 -11.00
CA ALA A 14 3.44 -20.40 -9.85
C ALA A 14 3.78 -21.47 -8.79
N VAL A 15 3.47 -21.18 -7.54
CA VAL A 15 3.54 -22.17 -6.46
C VAL A 15 2.46 -23.22 -6.70
N GLU A 16 2.87 -24.49 -6.79
CA GLU A 16 1.97 -25.62 -7.08
C GLU A 16 1.64 -26.43 -5.82
N ASP A 17 2.57 -26.50 -4.86
CA ASP A 17 2.43 -27.25 -3.62
C ASP A 17 2.93 -26.40 -2.43
N ALA A 18 2.08 -26.28 -1.41
CA ALA A 18 2.36 -25.44 -0.24
C ALA A 18 3.38 -26.08 0.72
N GLU A 19 3.36 -27.41 0.83
CA GLU A 19 4.29 -28.17 1.68
C GLU A 19 5.70 -28.12 1.07
N GLU A 20 5.81 -28.32 -0.24
CA GLU A 20 7.09 -28.24 -0.96
C GLU A 20 7.71 -26.84 -0.88
N GLU A 21 6.91 -25.78 -1.13
CA GLU A 21 7.39 -24.40 -1.03
C GLU A 21 7.78 -24.06 0.43
N SER A 22 6.98 -24.46 1.42
CA SER A 22 7.31 -24.29 2.84
C SER A 22 8.64 -24.98 3.18
N PHE A 23 8.81 -26.24 2.78
CA PHE A 23 10.04 -26.97 2.99
C PHE A 23 11.25 -26.30 2.33
N LEU A 24 11.13 -25.89 1.06
CA LEU A 24 12.20 -25.21 0.33
C LEU A 24 12.62 -23.92 1.05
N LEU A 25 11.66 -23.13 1.50
CA LEU A 25 11.88 -21.81 2.08
C LEU A 25 12.43 -21.88 3.52
N PHE A 26 11.96 -22.82 4.33
CA PHE A 26 12.38 -22.97 5.73
C PHE A 26 13.56 -23.91 5.94
N SER A 27 14.02 -24.61 4.90
CA SER A 27 15.29 -25.37 4.92
C SER A 27 16.52 -24.49 4.65
N GLN A 28 16.33 -23.22 4.27
CA GLN A 28 17.43 -22.28 4.04
C GLN A 28 18.06 -21.81 5.35
N ASP A 29 19.38 -21.58 5.33
CA ASP A 29 20.06 -20.88 6.42
C ASP A 29 19.64 -19.40 6.42
N ILE A 30 18.82 -19.01 7.40
CA ILE A 30 18.41 -17.63 7.60
C ILE A 30 19.07 -17.02 8.85
N PRO A 31 19.43 -15.72 8.82
CA PRO A 31 19.95 -15.04 9.99
C PRO A 31 19.02 -15.19 11.19
N SER A 32 19.58 -15.52 12.35
CA SER A 32 18.80 -15.52 13.60
C SER A 32 18.24 -14.13 13.85
N ALA A 33 16.94 -13.95 13.67
CA ALA A 33 16.26 -12.70 13.96
C ALA A 33 15.58 -12.78 15.33
N ASN A 34 15.57 -11.65 16.04
CA ASN A 34 14.67 -11.46 17.19
C ASN A 34 13.21 -11.43 16.69
N LEU A 35 12.25 -11.07 17.57
CA LEU A 35 10.84 -10.96 17.22
C LEU A 35 10.54 -10.04 16.02
N GLY A 36 11.51 -9.36 15.39
CA GLY A 36 11.32 -8.68 14.11
C GLY A 36 10.92 -7.22 14.24
N PHE A 37 11.02 -6.63 15.43
CA PHE A 37 10.83 -5.19 15.64
C PHE A 37 12.13 -4.42 15.39
N VAL A 38 12.03 -3.18 14.89
CA VAL A 38 13.20 -2.29 14.72
C VAL A 38 13.77 -1.91 16.09
N ASP A 39 12.94 -1.29 16.94
CA ASP A 39 13.21 -1.09 18.37
C ASP A 39 11.88 -1.11 19.14
N SER A 40 11.61 -2.17 19.91
CA SER A 40 10.33 -2.31 20.63
C SER A 40 10.25 -1.51 21.94
N ARG A 41 11.33 -0.86 22.36
CA ARG A 41 11.37 -0.07 23.61
C ARG A 41 11.36 1.42 23.35
N ALA A 42 11.86 1.85 22.19
CA ALA A 42 11.83 3.25 21.80
C ALA A 42 10.40 3.74 21.53
N THR A 43 10.09 4.93 22.01
CA THR A 43 8.82 5.61 21.71
C THR A 43 8.80 6.25 20.32
N SER A 44 9.95 6.31 19.65
CA SER A 44 10.08 6.79 18.27
C SER A 44 11.29 6.15 17.59
N VAL A 45 11.21 5.96 16.28
CA VAL A 45 12.32 5.46 15.43
C VAL A 45 12.49 6.38 14.23
N GLU A 46 13.74 6.68 13.89
CA GLU A 46 14.08 7.39 12.66
C GLU A 46 14.38 6.38 11.54
N ILE A 47 13.74 6.57 10.40
CA ILE A 47 13.87 5.69 9.23
C ILE A 47 14.06 6.55 7.99
N THR A 48 15.03 6.20 7.15
CA THR A 48 15.21 6.84 5.85
C THR A 48 14.69 5.91 4.76
N ILE A 49 13.75 6.39 3.94
CA ILE A 49 13.28 5.70 2.72
C ILE A 49 13.61 6.60 1.53
N ARG A 50 14.40 6.10 0.59
CA ARG A 50 14.78 6.78 -0.66
C ARG A 50 15.32 8.20 -0.46
N GLY A 51 16.07 8.41 0.62
CA GLY A 51 16.65 9.71 0.98
C GLY A 51 15.70 10.70 1.65
N GLN A 52 14.48 10.27 1.99
CA GLN A 52 13.55 11.01 2.84
C GLN A 52 13.55 10.40 4.24
N ASP A 53 13.77 11.25 5.24
CA ASP A 53 13.75 10.84 6.64
C ASP A 53 12.33 10.92 7.20
N TYR A 54 11.99 9.92 8.02
CA TYR A 54 10.73 9.75 8.70
C TYR A 54 10.98 9.52 10.19
N THR A 55 10.16 10.14 11.03
CA THR A 55 10.11 9.85 12.47
C THR A 55 8.81 9.13 12.77
N ILE A 56 8.91 7.87 13.17
CA ILE A 56 7.76 7.00 13.46
C ILE A 56 7.61 6.87 14.97
N TYR A 57 6.54 7.42 15.52
CA TYR A 57 6.14 7.25 16.91
C TYR A 57 5.53 5.86 17.14
N GLN A 58 5.95 5.23 18.24
CA GLN A 58 5.55 3.88 18.62
C GLN A 58 4.79 3.86 19.95
N SER A 59 4.07 2.76 20.23
CA SER A 59 3.45 2.54 21.55
C SER A 59 3.89 1.22 22.19
N PRO A 60 5.12 1.15 22.75
CA PRO A 60 5.63 -0.04 23.45
C PRO A 60 4.71 -0.54 24.57
N SER A 61 4.06 0.38 25.29
CA SER A 61 3.11 0.01 26.37
C SER A 61 1.90 -0.75 25.85
N LEU A 62 1.43 -0.42 24.64
CA LEU A 62 0.30 -1.10 24.01
C LEU A 62 0.69 -2.51 23.56
N LEU A 63 1.93 -2.69 23.06
CA LEU A 63 2.49 -4.00 22.74
C LEU A 63 2.47 -4.95 23.96
N SER A 64 2.72 -4.43 25.16
CA SER A 64 2.70 -5.21 26.41
C SER A 64 1.31 -5.41 27.05
N SER A 65 0.25 -4.90 26.44
CA SER A 65 -1.09 -4.94 27.05
C SER A 65 -1.81 -6.28 26.84
N SER A 66 -2.68 -6.66 27.79
CA SER A 66 -3.47 -7.90 27.75
C SER A 66 -4.76 -7.78 26.93
N ARG A 67 -4.76 -6.96 25.87
CA ARG A 67 -5.94 -6.75 25.04
C ARG A 67 -6.25 -8.03 24.26
N ALA A 68 -7.54 -8.37 24.15
CA ALA A 68 -7.99 -9.56 23.42
C ALA A 68 -7.69 -9.49 21.91
N GLY A 69 -7.68 -8.30 21.31
CA GLY A 69 -7.18 -8.06 19.96
C GLY A 69 -5.67 -7.81 19.98
N GLY A 70 -4.92 -8.56 19.16
CA GLY A 70 -3.46 -8.47 19.10
C GLY A 70 -2.94 -7.03 18.97
N THR A 71 -1.90 -6.71 19.74
CA THR A 71 -1.31 -5.36 19.82
C THR A 71 0.01 -5.23 19.07
N THR A 72 0.30 -6.21 18.24
CA THR A 72 1.44 -6.32 17.32
C THR A 72 1.58 -5.12 16.39
N GLY A 73 0.47 -4.44 16.06
CA GLY A 73 0.47 -3.22 15.27
C GLY A 73 1.00 -1.97 15.98
N ALA A 74 1.44 -2.06 17.24
CA ALA A 74 1.88 -0.92 18.05
C ALA A 74 3.36 -0.53 17.90
N VAL A 75 4.11 -1.21 17.02
CA VAL A 75 5.55 -0.98 16.78
C VAL A 75 5.88 -1.22 15.31
N LEU A 76 7.04 -0.72 14.87
CA LEU A 76 7.54 -0.88 13.51
C LEU A 76 8.28 -2.22 13.35
N TRP A 77 7.87 -2.99 12.35
CA TRP A 77 8.49 -4.26 11.98
C TRP A 77 9.68 -4.05 11.03
N LYS A 78 10.70 -4.91 11.12
CA LYS A 78 11.97 -4.80 10.39
C LYS A 78 11.81 -4.93 8.88
N ILE A 79 10.85 -5.71 8.41
CA ILE A 79 10.57 -5.85 6.99
C ILE A 79 9.91 -4.58 6.42
N THR A 80 9.15 -3.82 7.22
CA THR A 80 8.34 -2.68 6.74
C THR A 80 9.19 -1.61 6.04
N PRO A 81 10.33 -1.12 6.58
CA PRO A 81 11.20 -0.20 5.85
C PRO A 81 11.77 -0.79 4.55
N LEU A 82 12.19 -2.06 4.57
CA LEU A 82 12.77 -2.72 3.40
C LEU A 82 11.73 -2.85 2.28
N PHE A 83 10.53 -3.25 2.65
CA PHE A 83 9.41 -3.35 1.72
C PHE A 83 8.94 -1.99 1.21
N ALA A 84 8.89 -0.96 2.08
CA ALA A 84 8.54 0.41 1.68
C ALA A 84 9.55 1.00 0.68
N GLU A 85 10.85 0.80 0.91
CA GLU A 85 11.92 1.17 -0.03
C GLU A 85 11.73 0.47 -1.38
N TRP A 86 11.53 -0.85 -1.35
CA TRP A 86 11.37 -1.66 -2.56
C TRP A 86 10.13 -1.28 -3.37
N ILE A 87 8.95 -1.23 -2.75
CA ILE A 87 7.67 -1.01 -3.45
C ILE A 87 7.54 0.41 -3.99
N SER A 88 8.12 1.40 -3.31
CA SER A 88 8.07 2.81 -3.73
C SER A 88 9.13 3.14 -4.80
N SER A 89 10.09 2.25 -5.07
CA SER A 89 11.13 2.45 -6.06
C SER A 89 10.62 2.21 -7.49
N GLN A 90 10.35 3.30 -8.21
CA GLN A 90 9.87 3.25 -9.60
C GLN A 90 10.87 2.64 -10.58
N SER A 91 12.17 2.61 -10.25
CA SER A 91 13.22 2.06 -11.10
C SER A 91 13.49 0.59 -10.87
N SER A 92 13.15 0.03 -9.71
CA SER A 92 13.43 -1.38 -9.38
C SER A 92 12.17 -2.23 -9.30
N SER A 93 11.10 -1.72 -8.67
CA SER A 93 9.89 -2.53 -8.48
C SER A 93 9.21 -2.86 -9.81
N PRO A 94 8.87 -4.15 -10.02
CA PRO A 94 8.31 -4.61 -11.28
C PRO A 94 6.95 -3.97 -11.58
N LEU A 95 6.17 -3.61 -10.55
CA LEU A 95 4.87 -2.99 -10.74
C LEU A 95 4.96 -1.63 -11.47
N TRP A 96 6.05 -0.88 -11.27
CA TRP A 96 6.29 0.38 -11.97
C TRP A 96 6.89 0.16 -13.35
N LYS A 97 7.84 -0.78 -13.49
CA LYS A 97 8.46 -1.11 -14.78
C LYS A 97 7.44 -1.60 -15.81
N HIS A 98 6.47 -2.39 -15.36
CA HIS A 98 5.38 -2.90 -16.19
C HIS A 98 4.17 -1.95 -16.24
N SER A 99 4.28 -0.71 -15.74
CA SER A 99 3.18 0.28 -15.74
C SER A 99 1.88 -0.22 -15.10
N LEU A 100 1.97 -1.18 -14.16
CA LEU A 100 0.84 -1.71 -13.39
C LEU A 100 0.46 -0.78 -12.24
N LEU A 101 1.40 0.05 -11.80
CA LEU A 101 1.17 1.21 -10.93
C LEU A 101 1.44 2.52 -11.66
N SER A 102 0.64 3.53 -11.35
CA SER A 102 0.80 4.89 -11.86
C SER A 102 0.21 5.92 -10.89
N SER A 103 0.33 7.21 -11.25
CA SER A 103 -0.29 8.30 -10.48
C SER A 103 -1.83 8.28 -10.44
N SER A 104 -2.48 7.41 -11.23
CA SER A 104 -3.93 7.18 -11.17
C SER A 104 -4.31 5.94 -10.34
N SER A 105 -3.34 5.21 -9.78
CA SER A 105 -3.61 3.98 -9.05
C SER A 105 -4.25 4.23 -7.69
N THR A 106 -5.14 3.34 -7.28
CA THR A 106 -5.71 3.28 -5.93
C THR A 106 -5.16 2.05 -5.20
N VAL A 107 -4.54 2.28 -4.04
CA VAL A 107 -3.89 1.24 -3.22
C VAL A 107 -4.67 1.03 -1.94
N VAL A 108 -4.78 -0.22 -1.49
CA VAL A 108 -5.26 -0.59 -0.15
C VAL A 108 -4.23 -1.42 0.59
N GLU A 109 -4.04 -1.12 1.87
CA GLU A 109 -3.14 -1.83 2.78
C GLU A 109 -3.93 -2.51 3.89
N LEU A 110 -3.70 -3.81 4.10
CA LEU A 110 -4.23 -4.59 5.22
C LEU A 110 -3.17 -4.71 6.31
N GLY A 111 -3.51 -4.27 7.52
CA GLY A 111 -2.64 -4.34 8.69
C GLY A 111 -1.53 -3.30 8.64
N CYS A 112 -1.89 -2.02 8.43
CA CYS A 112 -0.91 -0.94 8.29
C CYS A 112 -0.10 -0.66 9.57
N GLY A 113 -0.60 -1.12 10.72
CA GLY A 113 -0.12 -0.77 12.05
C GLY A 113 -0.14 0.74 12.29
N ILE A 114 0.42 1.16 13.43
CA ILE A 114 0.49 2.59 13.76
C ILE A 114 1.48 3.36 12.88
N SER A 115 2.37 2.68 12.15
CA SER A 115 3.50 3.34 11.49
C SER A 115 3.07 4.17 10.28
N GLY A 116 2.16 3.63 9.46
CA GLY A 116 1.82 4.19 8.16
C GLY A 116 3.01 4.39 7.22
N LEU A 117 4.13 3.69 7.43
CA LEU A 117 5.38 3.94 6.70
C LEU A 117 5.25 3.63 5.21
N ILE A 118 4.57 2.53 4.85
CA ILE A 118 4.34 2.17 3.45
C ILE A 118 3.41 3.20 2.79
N ALA A 119 2.38 3.66 3.50
CA ALA A 119 1.51 4.75 3.05
C ALA A 119 2.31 6.03 2.76
N LEU A 120 3.17 6.45 3.69
CA LEU A 120 4.03 7.63 3.53
C LEU A 120 5.00 7.53 2.34
N ALA A 121 5.54 6.34 2.09
CA ALA A 121 6.47 6.10 0.98
C ALA A 121 5.77 6.01 -0.38
N LEU A 122 4.60 5.39 -0.45
CA LEU A 122 3.93 5.07 -1.71
C LEU A 122 2.92 6.13 -2.15
N ALA A 123 2.17 6.73 -1.21
CA ALA A 123 1.11 7.68 -1.51
C ALA A 123 1.53 8.86 -2.42
N PRO A 124 2.76 9.44 -2.33
CA PRO A 124 3.18 10.51 -3.24
C PRO A 124 3.18 10.14 -4.73
N THR A 125 3.15 8.85 -5.05
CA THR A 125 3.28 8.33 -6.43
C THR A 125 2.00 7.70 -6.98
N VAL A 126 0.93 7.61 -6.16
CA VAL A 126 -0.37 7.02 -6.52
C VAL A 126 -1.51 8.03 -6.32
N GLN A 127 -2.71 7.72 -6.82
CA GLN A 127 -3.86 8.63 -6.67
C GLN A 127 -4.39 8.63 -5.24
N TYR A 128 -4.63 7.45 -4.68
CA TYR A 128 -5.20 7.25 -3.35
C TYR A 128 -4.53 6.06 -2.66
N TYR A 129 -4.34 6.18 -1.36
CA TYR A 129 -3.84 5.13 -0.48
C TYR A 129 -4.79 4.97 0.70
N ILE A 130 -5.40 3.79 0.84
CA ILE A 130 -6.31 3.45 1.94
C ILE A 130 -5.57 2.49 2.87
N ALA A 131 -5.19 2.98 4.05
CA ALA A 131 -4.61 2.16 5.11
C ALA A 131 -5.73 1.59 5.98
N THR A 132 -5.64 0.29 6.29
CA THR A 132 -6.63 -0.39 7.14
C THR A 132 -5.98 -1.18 8.26
N ASP A 133 -6.61 -1.15 9.43
CA ASP A 133 -6.24 -1.90 10.61
C ASP A 133 -7.41 -1.89 11.61
N GLN A 134 -7.24 -2.47 12.80
CA GLN A 134 -8.18 -2.32 13.89
C GLN A 134 -8.26 -0.86 14.37
N GLU A 135 -9.45 -0.45 14.83
CA GLU A 135 -9.75 0.96 15.19
C GLU A 135 -8.75 1.58 16.19
N TYR A 136 -8.13 0.78 17.05
CA TYR A 136 -7.16 1.29 18.03
C TYR A 136 -5.91 1.91 17.42
N VAL A 137 -5.56 1.51 16.20
CA VAL A 137 -4.39 1.99 15.47
C VAL A 137 -4.59 3.43 15.00
N GLN A 138 -5.83 3.82 14.72
CA GLN A 138 -6.20 5.06 14.03
C GLN A 138 -5.53 6.31 14.62
N ARG A 139 -5.55 6.46 15.95
CA ARG A 139 -5.04 7.68 16.61
C ARG A 139 -3.56 7.90 16.33
N LEU A 140 -2.74 6.87 16.57
CA LEU A 140 -1.29 6.98 16.44
C LEU A 140 -0.83 6.90 14.98
N PHE A 141 -1.58 6.18 14.14
CA PHE A 141 -1.43 6.24 12.68
C PHE A 141 -1.57 7.68 12.17
N ARG A 142 -2.66 8.38 12.52
CA ARG A 142 -2.88 9.78 12.09
C ARG A 142 -1.77 10.72 12.57
N GLU A 143 -1.35 10.55 13.82
CA GLU A 143 -0.24 11.32 14.40
C GLU A 143 1.07 11.12 13.59
N ASN A 144 1.37 9.88 13.18
CA ASN A 144 2.51 9.57 12.32
C ASN A 144 2.36 10.15 10.90
N ILE A 145 1.18 10.04 10.28
CA ILE A 145 0.96 10.62 8.95
C ILE A 145 1.12 12.15 8.97
N ASP A 146 0.46 12.85 9.90
CA ASP A 146 0.46 14.31 9.96
C ASP A 146 1.87 14.88 10.23
N SER A 147 2.64 14.19 11.08
CA SER A 147 4.01 14.57 11.42
C SER A 147 4.99 14.40 10.26
N ASN A 148 4.73 13.48 9.33
CA ASN A 148 5.65 13.13 8.25
C ASN A 148 5.24 13.68 6.88
N VAL A 149 3.96 13.98 6.65
CA VAL A 149 3.50 14.64 5.41
C VAL A 149 3.94 16.12 5.38
N SER A 150 3.97 16.77 6.55
CA SER A 150 4.29 18.19 6.70
C SER A 150 5.79 18.53 6.61
N SER A 151 6.65 17.53 6.77
CA SER A 151 8.12 17.67 6.88
C SER A 151 8.88 17.38 5.58
N THR A 152 8.19 17.11 4.47
CA THR A 152 8.83 17.05 3.15
C THR A 152 9.48 18.40 2.82
N PRO A 153 10.82 18.45 2.64
CA PRO A 153 11.51 19.72 2.43
C PRO A 153 11.10 20.29 1.08
N ARG A 154 10.20 21.29 1.10
CA ARG A 154 10.16 22.29 0.04
C ARG A 154 11.55 22.92 0.04
N ASN A 155 12.30 22.76 -1.06
CA ASN A 155 13.46 23.59 -1.36
C ASN A 155 13.05 25.07 -1.23
N GLN A 156 13.19 25.64 -0.03
CA GLN A 156 13.06 27.08 0.18
C GLN A 156 14.41 27.68 -0.14
N PRO A 157 14.50 28.64 -1.08
CA PRO A 157 15.69 29.45 -1.19
C PRO A 157 15.85 30.21 0.13
N SER A 158 17.01 30.05 0.77
CA SER A 158 17.36 30.74 2.00
C SER A 158 17.32 32.26 1.76
N SER A 159 16.24 32.90 2.20
CA SER A 159 16.18 34.36 2.25
C SER A 159 17.02 34.83 3.42
N SER A 160 18.30 35.10 3.14
CA SER A 160 19.15 35.86 4.03
C SER A 160 18.55 37.26 4.22
N GLN A 161 18.17 37.56 5.47
CA GLN A 161 17.73 38.88 5.88
C GLN A 161 18.88 39.88 5.69
N SER A 162 18.79 40.73 4.67
CA SER A 162 19.59 41.96 4.59
C SER A 162 18.71 43.15 5.00
N LYS A 163 19.15 43.84 6.06
CA LYS A 163 18.50 45.01 6.64
C LYS A 163 18.61 46.22 5.70
N GLY A 164 17.45 46.65 5.20
CA GLY A 164 16.98 48.04 4.99
C GLY A 164 17.92 49.14 4.47
N ARG A 165 17.48 49.78 3.38
CA ARG A 165 17.47 51.25 3.28
C ARG A 165 16.40 51.74 2.29
N LYS A 166 15.45 52.56 2.77
CA LYS A 166 14.39 53.22 1.99
C LYS A 166 14.97 54.31 1.08
N ARG A 167 14.45 54.44 -0.15
CA ARG A 167 14.21 55.73 -0.83
C ARG A 167 13.14 55.57 -1.91
N GLY A 168 12.29 56.58 -2.04
CA GLY A 168 10.99 56.54 -2.71
C GLY A 168 11.01 56.63 -4.24
N GLY A 169 9.85 56.31 -4.81
CA GLY A 169 9.50 56.43 -6.23
C GLY A 169 8.02 56.08 -6.43
N LEU A 170 7.36 56.83 -7.31
CA LEU A 170 5.91 56.91 -7.63
C LEU A 170 5.24 55.60 -8.11
N PRO A 171 3.90 55.51 -8.15
CA PRO A 171 3.18 54.27 -8.45
C PRO A 171 3.10 54.03 -9.96
N ASP A 172 3.62 52.89 -10.43
CA ASP A 172 3.46 52.43 -11.82
C ASP A 172 2.48 51.25 -11.87
N GLN A 173 1.49 51.35 -12.76
CA GLN A 173 0.46 50.35 -13.01
C GLN A 173 1.04 49.18 -13.81
N LYS A 174 1.19 47.99 -13.22
CA LYS A 174 1.37 46.75 -14.00
C LYS A 174 0.65 45.53 -13.43
N SER A 175 -0.20 44.97 -14.30
CA SER A 175 -0.60 43.57 -14.47
C SER A 175 -0.69 42.67 -13.23
N LYS A 176 -1.94 42.31 -12.88
CA LYS A 176 -2.26 41.15 -12.05
C LYS A 176 -1.79 39.86 -12.73
N ARG A 177 -0.52 39.49 -12.51
CA ARG A 177 -0.03 38.14 -12.75
C ARG A 177 -0.72 37.26 -11.71
N LYS A 178 -1.63 36.37 -12.15
CA LYS A 178 -2.22 35.34 -11.30
C LYS A 178 -1.07 34.53 -10.70
N GLU A 179 -0.76 34.78 -9.43
CA GLU A 179 0.05 33.87 -8.63
C GLU A 179 -0.66 32.51 -8.66
N LYS A 180 0.01 31.51 -9.25
CA LYS A 180 -0.41 30.12 -9.08
C LYS A 180 -0.34 29.87 -7.57
N LEU A 181 -1.48 29.64 -6.94
CA LEU A 181 -1.51 29.20 -5.55
C LEU A 181 -0.56 27.99 -5.44
N PRO A 182 0.30 27.93 -4.40
CA PRO A 182 1.09 26.74 -4.16
C PRO A 182 0.11 25.57 -4.00
N ASN A 183 0.31 24.49 -4.78
CA ASN A 183 -0.48 23.26 -4.63
C ASN A 183 -0.51 22.91 -3.14
N LYS A 184 -1.73 22.86 -2.57
CA LYS A 184 -1.91 22.27 -1.25
C LYS A 184 -1.37 20.84 -1.30
N PRO A 185 -0.67 20.36 -0.25
CA PRO A 185 -0.30 18.95 -0.17
C PRO A 185 -1.57 18.11 -0.40
N ARG A 186 -1.51 17.18 -1.34
CA ARG A 186 -2.61 16.24 -1.55
C ARG A 186 -2.58 15.30 -0.35
N HIS A 187 -3.52 15.45 0.57
CA HIS A 187 -3.80 14.41 1.55
C HIS A 187 -4.51 13.28 0.80
N ASN A 188 -3.75 12.33 0.28
CA ASN A 188 -4.27 11.17 -0.44
C ASN A 188 -4.07 9.85 0.33
N ILE A 189 -3.78 9.95 1.63
CA ILE A 189 -3.75 8.85 2.57
C ILE A 189 -5.02 8.94 3.42
N THR A 190 -5.79 7.86 3.47
CA THR A 190 -6.98 7.74 4.31
C THR A 190 -6.86 6.49 5.18
N PHE A 191 -7.35 6.56 6.41
CA PHE A 191 -7.45 5.40 7.30
C PHE A 191 -8.91 4.96 7.45
N THR A 192 -9.16 3.67 7.33
CA THR A 192 -10.46 3.06 7.61
C THR A 192 -10.26 1.81 8.49
N SER A 193 -11.05 1.67 9.55
CA SER A 193 -11.02 0.47 10.37
C SER A 193 -11.48 -0.75 9.56
N LEU A 194 -10.76 -1.86 9.70
CA LEU A 194 -11.16 -3.12 9.10
C LEU A 194 -10.72 -4.27 10.01
N ASP A 195 -11.68 -4.99 10.57
CA ASP A 195 -11.49 -6.25 11.26
C ASP A 195 -11.74 -7.41 10.30
N TRP A 196 -10.69 -8.20 10.01
CA TRP A 196 -10.75 -9.29 9.03
C TRP A 196 -11.76 -10.39 9.41
N GLU A 197 -12.11 -10.52 10.68
CA GLU A 197 -13.04 -11.54 11.16
C GLU A 197 -14.50 -11.08 11.06
N LEU A 198 -14.75 -9.77 11.18
CA LEU A 198 -16.09 -9.22 11.41
C LEU A 198 -16.61 -8.34 10.27
N ASP A 199 -15.72 -7.68 9.53
CA ASP A 199 -16.09 -6.67 8.54
C ASP A 199 -16.13 -7.20 7.11
N ILE A 200 -16.82 -6.47 6.23
CA ILE A 200 -16.89 -6.75 4.78
C ILE A 200 -16.17 -5.62 4.04
N PRO A 201 -15.08 -5.90 3.28
CA PRO A 201 -14.23 -4.85 2.71
C PRO A 201 -14.80 -4.18 1.44
N SER A 202 -15.96 -4.64 0.94
CA SER A 202 -16.55 -4.13 -0.30
C SER A 202 -16.91 -2.63 -0.26
N SER A 203 -17.01 -2.06 0.93
CA SER A 203 -17.35 -0.65 1.14
C SER A 203 -16.14 0.30 1.26
N LEU A 204 -14.91 -0.22 1.30
CA LEU A 204 -13.70 0.56 1.62
C LEU A 204 -13.54 1.81 0.72
N LYS A 205 -13.79 1.68 -0.59
CA LYS A 205 -13.61 2.77 -1.56
C LYS A 205 -14.67 3.88 -1.46
N HIS A 206 -15.80 3.62 -0.80
CA HIS A 206 -16.80 4.67 -0.53
C HIS A 206 -16.24 5.76 0.39
N SER A 207 -15.29 5.44 1.26
CA SER A 207 -14.60 6.39 2.15
C SER A 207 -13.88 7.52 1.38
N LEU A 208 -13.47 7.30 0.14
CA LEU A 208 -12.80 8.31 -0.70
C LEU A 208 -13.76 9.38 -1.23
N HIS A 209 -15.05 9.05 -1.38
CA HIS A 209 -16.03 9.92 -2.05
C HIS A 209 -16.61 10.97 -1.11
N THR A 210 -16.44 10.81 0.20
CA THR A 210 -16.93 11.73 1.24
C THR A 210 -16.04 12.96 1.47
N GLU A 211 -14.78 12.96 1.02
CA GLU A 211 -13.82 14.03 1.36
C GLU A 211 -13.51 15.03 0.22
N THR A 212 -13.96 14.79 -1.02
CA THR A 212 -13.75 15.73 -2.13
C THR A 212 -15.04 16.45 -2.57
N PRO A 213 -15.28 17.71 -2.18
CA PRO A 213 -16.22 18.56 -2.89
C PRO A 213 -15.56 19.02 -4.20
N VAL A 214 -15.67 18.20 -5.25
CA VAL A 214 -15.37 18.69 -6.60
C VAL A 214 -16.52 19.62 -7.01
N PRO A 215 -16.26 20.88 -7.42
CA PRO A 215 -17.31 21.73 -7.95
C PRO A 215 -17.89 21.07 -9.19
N ARG A 216 -19.13 20.57 -9.11
CA ARG A 216 -19.87 20.15 -10.29
C ARG A 216 -20.03 21.38 -11.18
N GLU A 217 -19.31 21.42 -12.30
CA GLU A 217 -19.64 22.35 -13.37
C GLU A 217 -21.09 22.08 -13.76
N VAL A 218 -21.95 23.05 -13.49
CA VAL A 218 -23.36 23.05 -13.87
C VAL A 218 -23.40 23.13 -15.40
N LYS A 219 -23.46 21.98 -16.07
CA LYS A 219 -23.82 21.91 -17.48
C LYS A 219 -25.30 22.26 -17.59
N ASN A 220 -25.57 23.48 -18.05
CA ASN A 220 -26.92 23.95 -18.36
C ASN A 220 -27.65 22.94 -19.24
N SER A 221 -28.75 22.42 -18.70
CA SER A 221 -29.63 21.49 -19.37
C SER A 221 -30.47 22.22 -20.41
N SER A 222 -30.23 21.93 -21.69
CA SER A 222 -31.28 22.02 -22.70
C SER A 222 -31.03 21.00 -23.81
N ASN A 223 -32.00 20.10 -23.94
CA ASN A 223 -32.32 19.19 -25.05
C ASN A 223 -31.83 17.73 -25.05
N LYS A 224 -32.88 16.90 -25.05
CA LYS A 224 -33.07 15.60 -25.69
C LYS A 224 -32.50 14.36 -25.00
N LYS A 225 -33.44 13.66 -24.35
CA LYS A 225 -33.59 12.20 -24.27
C LYS A 225 -32.73 11.46 -25.29
N ASN A 226 -31.70 10.80 -24.79
CA ASN A 226 -31.19 9.54 -25.30
C ASN A 226 -30.88 8.71 -24.05
N ASP A 227 -31.70 7.70 -23.79
CA ASP A 227 -31.49 6.68 -22.76
C ASP A 227 -30.35 5.76 -23.21
N ASN A 228 -29.12 6.28 -23.22
CA ASN A 228 -27.93 5.46 -23.08
C ASN A 228 -27.41 5.70 -21.68
N ASP A 229 -27.86 4.87 -20.77
CA ASP A 229 -27.39 4.77 -19.39
C ASP A 229 -25.94 4.24 -19.41
N ASN A 230 -25.00 5.08 -19.86
CA ASN A 230 -23.58 4.90 -19.61
C ASN A 230 -23.33 5.28 -18.13
N ASN A 231 -23.89 4.49 -17.21
CA ASN A 231 -23.25 4.32 -15.92
C ASN A 231 -21.94 3.58 -16.24
N GLU A 232 -20.87 4.32 -16.50
CA GLU A 232 -19.53 3.77 -16.33
C GLU A 232 -19.51 3.19 -14.91
N ASP A 233 -19.65 1.87 -14.76
CA ASP A 233 -19.71 1.17 -13.47
C ASP A 233 -18.61 1.75 -12.58
N GLU A 234 -19.01 2.49 -11.56
CA GLU A 234 -18.11 3.19 -10.63
C GLU A 234 -17.05 2.17 -10.19
N ASP A 235 -15.77 2.42 -10.47
CA ASP A 235 -14.71 1.46 -10.13
C ASP A 235 -14.64 1.35 -8.62
N LYS A 236 -15.19 0.26 -8.06
CA LYS A 236 -15.14 -0.01 -6.62
C LYS A 236 -13.85 -0.71 -6.20
N GLY A 237 -13.04 -1.19 -7.15
CA GLY A 237 -11.86 -1.99 -6.88
C GLY A 237 -10.55 -1.22 -6.75
N PHE A 238 -9.44 -1.95 -6.66
CA PHE A 238 -8.11 -1.42 -6.34
C PHE A 238 -7.09 -1.89 -7.38
N ASP A 239 -6.09 -1.07 -7.66
CA ASP A 239 -4.98 -1.49 -8.53
C ASP A 239 -4.02 -2.41 -7.77
N LEU A 240 -3.80 -2.10 -6.49
CA LEU A 240 -2.95 -2.86 -5.60
C LEU A 240 -3.60 -3.03 -4.24
N LEU A 241 -3.63 -4.27 -3.78
CA LEU A 241 -3.79 -4.66 -2.39
C LEU A 241 -2.41 -5.06 -1.87
N LEU A 242 -2.00 -4.57 -0.70
CA LEU A 242 -0.77 -5.01 -0.06
C LEU A 242 -0.95 -5.33 1.41
N SER A 243 -0.07 -6.15 1.95
CA SER A 243 0.08 -6.37 3.39
C SER A 243 1.53 -6.70 3.72
N CYS A 244 1.99 -6.26 4.89
CA CYS A 244 3.38 -6.41 5.32
C CYS A 244 3.43 -6.97 6.76
N ASP A 245 4.06 -8.13 6.92
CA ASP A 245 4.26 -8.88 8.18
C ASP A 245 2.98 -9.22 8.99
N CYS A 246 1.89 -9.52 8.29
CA CYS A 246 0.58 -9.84 8.90
C CYS A 246 0.32 -11.34 9.12
N ILE A 247 1.24 -12.22 8.70
CA ILE A 247 1.10 -13.68 8.81
C ILE A 247 1.90 -14.18 10.01
N TYR A 248 1.27 -14.21 11.18
CA TYR A 248 1.94 -14.58 12.45
C TYR A 248 1.08 -15.41 13.41
N ASN A 249 -0.23 -15.52 13.14
CA ASN A 249 -1.18 -16.28 13.95
C ASN A 249 -2.09 -17.08 13.02
N GLU A 250 -2.05 -18.40 13.15
CA GLU A 250 -2.83 -19.34 12.34
C GLU A 250 -4.33 -19.05 12.37
N ALA A 251 -4.87 -18.61 13.52
CA ALA A 251 -6.29 -18.29 13.67
C ALA A 251 -6.75 -17.13 12.74
N LEU A 252 -5.82 -16.25 12.35
CA LEU A 252 -6.12 -15.11 11.49
C LEU A 252 -5.95 -15.42 10.00
N VAL A 253 -5.41 -16.58 9.63
CA VAL A 253 -5.11 -16.93 8.23
C VAL A 253 -6.37 -16.91 7.36
N ALA A 254 -7.40 -17.69 7.73
CA ALA A 254 -8.63 -17.77 6.96
C ALA A 254 -9.36 -16.42 6.81
N PRO A 255 -9.61 -15.64 7.88
CA PRO A 255 -10.24 -14.31 7.75
C PRO A 255 -9.38 -13.34 6.92
N PHE A 256 -8.05 -13.36 7.06
CA PHE A 256 -7.14 -12.54 6.26
C PHE A 256 -7.23 -12.87 4.76
N VAL A 257 -7.10 -14.15 4.39
CA VAL A 257 -7.15 -14.58 2.98
C VAL A 257 -8.52 -14.28 2.37
N ARG A 258 -9.60 -14.49 3.12
CA ARG A 258 -10.96 -14.14 2.67
C ARG A 258 -11.09 -12.65 2.39
N THR A 259 -10.58 -11.80 3.28
CA THR A 259 -10.56 -10.34 3.10
C THR A 259 -9.82 -9.95 1.83
N CYS A 260 -8.65 -10.54 1.58
CA CYS A 260 -7.90 -10.35 0.34
C CYS A 260 -8.73 -10.74 -0.89
N ALA A 261 -9.41 -11.89 -0.85
CA ALA A 261 -10.23 -12.37 -1.96
C ALA A 261 -11.43 -11.44 -2.23
N ASP A 262 -12.12 -10.99 -1.18
CA ASP A 262 -13.25 -10.07 -1.29
C ASP A 262 -12.85 -8.74 -1.90
N ILE A 263 -11.69 -8.19 -1.54
CA ILE A 263 -11.13 -6.98 -2.15
C ILE A 263 -10.80 -7.23 -3.63
N CYS A 264 -10.17 -8.37 -3.95
CA CYS A 264 -9.77 -8.69 -5.31
C CYS A 264 -10.97 -8.95 -6.24
N ARG A 265 -12.10 -9.46 -5.71
CA ARG A 265 -13.36 -9.67 -6.45
C ARG A 265 -14.01 -8.37 -6.94
N LEU A 266 -13.61 -7.20 -6.41
CA LEU A 266 -14.10 -5.90 -6.86
C LEU A 266 -13.57 -5.51 -8.25
N ARG A 267 -12.61 -6.27 -8.79
CA ARG A 267 -12.10 -6.14 -10.17
C ARG A 267 -12.22 -7.46 -10.93
N PRO A 268 -12.12 -7.43 -12.28
CA PRO A 268 -12.11 -8.65 -13.08
C PRO A 268 -11.01 -9.61 -12.64
N VAL A 269 -11.30 -10.91 -12.71
CA VAL A 269 -10.33 -11.97 -12.43
C VAL A 269 -9.24 -12.00 -13.52
N PHE A 270 -8.01 -12.36 -13.14
CA PHE A 270 -6.96 -12.62 -14.12
C PHE A 270 -7.33 -13.84 -14.99
N ASN A 271 -7.29 -13.67 -16.30
CA ASN A 271 -7.46 -14.77 -17.24
C ASN A 271 -6.43 -14.60 -18.38
N SER A 272 -5.44 -15.49 -18.43
CA SER A 272 -4.33 -15.46 -19.40
C SER A 272 -4.79 -15.69 -20.85
N THR A 273 -5.99 -16.24 -21.05
CA THR A 273 -6.55 -16.55 -22.38
C THR A 273 -7.57 -15.53 -22.88
N ARG A 274 -8.00 -14.58 -22.04
CA ARG A 274 -8.94 -13.53 -22.48
C ARG A 274 -8.19 -12.50 -23.31
N ASN A 275 -8.69 -12.24 -24.52
CA ASN A 275 -8.19 -11.16 -25.35
C ASN A 275 -8.33 -9.82 -24.60
N ALA A 276 -7.27 -9.00 -24.64
CA ALA A 276 -7.16 -7.71 -23.95
C ALA A 276 -8.29 -6.71 -24.27
N THR A 277 -9.11 -7.00 -25.28
CA THR A 277 -10.23 -6.17 -25.73
C THR A 277 -11.53 -6.39 -24.96
N GLN A 278 -11.63 -7.37 -24.06
CA GLN A 278 -12.89 -7.74 -23.41
C GLN A 278 -13.06 -7.28 -21.95
N SER A 279 -12.00 -6.88 -21.22
CA SER A 279 -12.15 -6.21 -19.92
C SER A 279 -11.57 -4.80 -19.98
N ALA A 280 -12.39 -3.81 -19.62
CA ALA A 280 -11.94 -2.42 -19.54
C ALA A 280 -10.95 -2.16 -18.38
N ARG A 281 -10.80 -3.12 -17.46
CA ARG A 281 -9.98 -2.99 -16.24
C ARG A 281 -9.11 -4.21 -15.99
N SER A 282 -7.91 -3.97 -15.45
CA SER A 282 -6.98 -4.98 -14.96
C SER A 282 -7.48 -5.60 -13.65
N PRO A 283 -7.05 -6.83 -13.33
CA PRO A 283 -7.28 -7.42 -12.00
C PRO A 283 -6.59 -6.60 -10.90
N THR A 284 -7.09 -6.71 -9.67
CA THR A 284 -6.35 -6.25 -8.49
C THR A 284 -5.12 -7.14 -8.30
N ILE A 285 -3.94 -6.54 -8.21
CA ILE A 285 -2.72 -7.25 -7.82
C ILE A 285 -2.67 -7.28 -6.29
N CYS A 286 -2.44 -8.44 -5.68
CA CYS A 286 -2.25 -8.55 -4.25
C CYS A 286 -0.78 -8.90 -3.93
N LEU A 287 -0.12 -8.10 -3.10
CA LEU A 287 1.26 -8.32 -2.66
C LEU A 287 1.32 -8.58 -1.15
N ILE A 288 1.84 -9.74 -0.77
CA ILE A 288 2.01 -10.13 0.63
C ILE A 288 3.51 -10.24 0.93
N ALA A 289 4.02 -9.31 1.74
CA ALA A 289 5.38 -9.36 2.28
C ALA A 289 5.33 -9.90 3.72
N GLN A 290 6.22 -10.84 4.06
CA GLN A 290 6.24 -11.45 5.40
C GLN A 290 7.65 -11.87 5.81
N GLN A 291 7.90 -11.91 7.12
CA GLN A 291 9.10 -12.54 7.68
C GLN A 291 8.85 -14.04 7.93
N GLN A 292 9.82 -14.88 7.56
CA GLN A 292 9.83 -16.29 7.94
C GLN A 292 9.98 -16.43 9.46
N ARG A 293 9.00 -17.10 10.09
CA ARG A 293 8.95 -17.28 11.55
C ARG A 293 8.57 -18.70 11.95
N SER A 294 7.46 -19.18 11.41
CA SER A 294 6.92 -20.52 11.67
C SER A 294 6.58 -21.15 10.33
N PRO A 295 7.14 -22.34 10.02
CA PRO A 295 6.78 -23.08 8.82
C PRO A 295 5.30 -23.45 8.83
N ASP A 296 4.76 -23.87 9.98
CA ASP A 296 3.35 -24.28 10.12
C ASP A 296 2.38 -23.13 9.79
N VAL A 297 2.63 -21.93 10.33
CA VAL A 297 1.78 -20.75 10.07
C VAL A 297 1.90 -20.30 8.61
N PHE A 298 3.11 -20.35 8.04
CA PHE A 298 3.34 -20.03 6.63
C PHE A 298 2.63 -21.02 5.70
N GLU A 299 2.76 -22.32 5.96
CA GLU A 299 2.13 -23.37 5.18
C GLU A 299 0.60 -23.27 5.26
N ALA A 300 0.04 -23.08 6.45
CA ALA A 300 -1.39 -22.86 6.63
C ALA A 300 -1.88 -21.64 5.82
N TRP A 301 -1.12 -20.54 5.83
CA TRP A 301 -1.41 -19.37 5.00
C TRP A 301 -1.35 -19.69 3.51
N LEU A 302 -0.33 -20.39 3.06
CA LEU A 302 -0.13 -20.69 1.65
C LEU A 302 -1.20 -21.65 1.13
N GLN A 303 -1.52 -22.70 1.89
CA GLN A 303 -2.61 -23.63 1.60
C GLN A 303 -3.95 -22.89 1.46
N GLU A 304 -4.31 -22.06 2.43
CA GLU A 304 -5.57 -21.31 2.38
C GLU A 304 -5.58 -20.31 1.21
N THR A 305 -4.45 -19.63 0.96
CA THR A 305 -4.30 -18.66 -0.14
C THR A 305 -4.46 -19.33 -1.51
N MET A 306 -3.85 -20.50 -1.70
CA MET A 306 -3.91 -21.24 -2.97
C MET A 306 -5.31 -21.74 -3.33
N ARG A 307 -6.26 -21.78 -2.38
CA ARG A 307 -7.67 -22.08 -2.66
C ARG A 307 -8.34 -20.98 -3.49
N PHE A 308 -7.92 -19.73 -3.30
CA PHE A 308 -8.54 -18.57 -3.96
C PHE A 308 -7.64 -17.94 -5.02
N PHE A 309 -6.31 -18.09 -4.91
CA PHE A 309 -5.34 -17.34 -5.70
C PHE A 309 -4.39 -18.23 -6.48
N HIS A 310 -3.99 -17.78 -7.66
CA HIS A 310 -2.70 -18.14 -8.22
C HIS A 310 -1.63 -17.36 -7.43
N VAL A 311 -0.58 -18.06 -7.01
CA VAL A 311 0.45 -17.54 -6.10
C VAL A 311 1.80 -17.63 -6.78
N TRP A 312 2.57 -16.56 -6.77
CA TRP A 312 3.96 -16.53 -7.22
C TRP A 312 4.83 -15.95 -6.13
N ARG A 313 5.96 -16.59 -5.84
CA ARG A 313 7.02 -15.96 -5.07
C ARG A 313 7.77 -14.97 -5.97
N VAL A 314 8.01 -13.76 -5.48
CA VAL A 314 8.78 -12.77 -6.23
C VAL A 314 10.25 -13.18 -6.24
N SER A 315 10.90 -13.13 -7.41
CA SER A 315 12.26 -13.62 -7.59
C SER A 315 13.30 -12.71 -6.91
N ASP A 316 14.47 -13.28 -6.60
CA ASP A 316 15.58 -12.58 -5.95
C ASP A 316 16.08 -11.40 -6.79
N GLU A 317 16.08 -11.55 -8.11
CA GLU A 317 16.48 -10.50 -9.06
C GLU A 317 15.57 -9.28 -8.99
N MET A 318 14.28 -9.49 -8.66
CA MET A 318 13.32 -8.39 -8.51
C MET A 318 13.34 -7.79 -7.11
N LEU A 319 13.56 -8.60 -6.08
CA LEU A 319 13.56 -8.17 -4.67
C LEU A 319 14.83 -7.40 -4.28
N GLY A 320 15.97 -7.78 -4.86
CA GLY A 320 17.26 -7.22 -4.51
C GLY A 320 17.79 -7.74 -3.17
N ASP A 321 18.97 -7.25 -2.79
CA ASP A 321 19.79 -7.90 -1.76
C ASP A 321 19.19 -7.92 -0.35
N GLN A 322 18.25 -7.02 -0.03
CA GLN A 322 17.67 -6.90 1.31
C GLN A 322 16.41 -7.76 1.53
N LEU A 323 15.77 -8.22 0.45
CA LEU A 323 14.51 -8.98 0.51
C LEU A 323 14.58 -10.36 -0.17
N LYS A 324 15.69 -10.67 -0.86
CA LYS A 324 15.90 -11.96 -1.53
C LYS A 324 15.91 -13.17 -0.57
N LEU A 325 15.85 -14.36 -1.14
CA LEU A 325 15.96 -15.62 -0.41
C LEU A 325 17.21 -15.66 0.50
N GLY A 326 17.06 -16.27 1.67
CA GLY A 326 18.11 -16.31 2.71
C GLY A 326 18.17 -15.08 3.62
N THR A 327 17.42 -14.01 3.34
CA THR A 327 17.31 -12.85 4.25
C THR A 327 16.30 -13.07 5.38
N GLY A 328 15.48 -14.14 5.30
CA GLY A 328 14.35 -14.39 6.20
C GLY A 328 13.09 -13.60 5.82
N TYR A 329 13.07 -12.92 4.68
CA TYR A 329 11.90 -12.23 4.15
C TYR A 329 11.41 -12.86 2.85
N LEU A 330 10.10 -12.77 2.64
CA LEU A 330 9.42 -13.31 1.48
C LEU A 330 8.40 -12.29 0.97
N VAL A 331 8.25 -12.24 -0.35
CA VAL A 331 7.18 -11.47 -1.00
C VAL A 331 6.48 -12.36 -2.00
N HIS A 332 5.15 -12.41 -1.92
CA HIS A 332 4.32 -13.17 -2.84
C HIS A 332 3.37 -12.23 -3.60
N LEU A 333 3.21 -12.50 -4.88
CA LEU A 333 2.18 -11.90 -5.72
C LEU A 333 1.02 -12.88 -5.87
N LEU A 334 -0.19 -12.41 -5.63
CA LEU A 334 -1.42 -13.18 -5.72
C LEU A 334 -2.34 -12.58 -6.77
N LEU A 335 -2.92 -13.43 -7.61
CA LEU A 335 -4.01 -13.07 -8.53
C LEU A 335 -5.18 -14.00 -8.29
N LEU A 336 -6.38 -13.43 -8.12
CA LEU A 336 -7.59 -14.21 -7.85
C LEU A 336 -7.84 -15.22 -8.99
N ARG A 337 -8.25 -16.45 -8.65
CA ARG A 337 -8.63 -17.50 -9.60
C ARG A 337 -10.05 -17.32 -10.10
N GLU A 338 -10.35 -17.86 -11.28
CA GLU A 338 -11.71 -17.93 -11.79
C GLU A 338 -12.53 -18.95 -10.97
N GLY A 339 -13.69 -18.53 -10.46
CA GLY A 339 -14.57 -19.36 -9.62
C GLY A 339 -14.22 -19.39 -8.13
N ALA A 340 -13.26 -18.56 -7.68
CA ALA A 340 -12.84 -18.43 -6.28
C ALA A 340 -13.85 -17.71 -5.38
#